data_AF-A0A933ZCW6-F1
#
_entry.id   AF-A0A933ZCW6-F1
#
_cell.length_a   1.000
_cell.length_b   1.000
_cell.length_c   1.000
_cell.angle_alpha   90.00
_cell.angle_beta   90.00
_cell.angle_gamma   90.00
#
_symmetry.space_group_name_H-M   'P 1'
#
loop_
_entity.id
_entity.type
_entity.pdbx_description
1 polymer ?
#
loop_
_entity_poly.entity_id
_entity_poly.type
_entity_poly.pdbx_seq_one_letter_code
_entity_poly.pdbx_strand_id
1 'polypeptide(L)'
;MIAKRLAVLCAVLALGAWACGSVDNADESSPEGASGAGAHSGNPGAGGSGKKGDAAASGGAQGDFCSGGGPVVDVGDSNKPHLLCTGQVAANTFLTALRTCNDTRLAGYLHTRAFDSGNGPYKEGVDDGGGAVGINHSYFVSAGYSDVGGSFAIAGDDSLSMAGFVQARGDLKLAGSATVPGYTKVARDAWFGGTFTDLGPVTIEGDLHHEKAVNAIPLSVGGTRTQEPVSFDRPCNCDPASMLDVPAIVAQGKASNDNASIGLDPARLSNVVGSEELTLSCGRYYLQKIGGVGSIVVNVTARAVLFVDGDLVATGNLQFKLSPGAQIDVFIRDNLLITGNASFGDKDHPAGTRLYVGGTGDVVLTGAGAFVGNVYAPRSKVTAVGFANVYGSVFANDFVVPGYARFVYDRSITDAGEDCDLPGPGPGTCDKCGSCPLPQACVDGACGPCEQDSDCCGLQVCKDGKCLILVK
;
A
#
# COMPACT_ATOMS: atom_id res chain seq x y z
N MET A 1 -10.27 35.55 49.34
CA MET A 1 -9.17 35.73 50.32
C MET A 1 -8.49 34.36 50.46
N ILE A 2 -7.19 34.10 50.30
CA ILE A 2 -5.95 34.82 49.91
C ILE A 2 -5.13 33.73 49.18
N ALA A 3 -4.85 33.77 47.88
CA ALA A 3 -3.80 34.52 47.16
C ALA A 3 -2.32 34.18 47.51
N LYS A 4 -1.63 33.54 46.54
CA LYS A 4 -0.19 33.61 46.20
C LYS A 4 0.91 33.03 47.13
N ARG A 5 1.80 32.22 46.52
CA ARG A 5 3.26 32.47 46.27
C ARG A 5 3.74 31.43 45.22
N LEU A 6 4.30 31.83 44.07
CA LEU A 6 5.73 32.12 43.78
C LEU A 6 6.67 30.98 44.23
N ALA A 7 7.42 30.23 43.39
CA ALA A 7 8.17 30.47 42.14
C ALA A 7 9.67 30.83 42.32
N VAL A 8 10.50 30.30 41.42
CA VAL A 8 11.92 30.61 41.09
C VAL A 8 13.03 29.98 41.98
N LEU A 9 13.88 29.16 41.34
CA LEU A 9 15.36 29.06 41.37
C LEU A 9 15.78 27.62 40.93
N CYS A 10 16.95 27.32 40.35
CA CYS A 10 17.82 28.06 39.42
C CYS A 10 18.71 27.01 38.70
N ALA A 11 19.39 27.39 37.62
CA ALA A 11 20.15 26.47 36.77
C ALA A 11 21.61 26.20 37.24
N VAL A 12 22.29 25.37 36.43
CA VAL A 12 23.75 25.29 36.16
C VAL A 12 24.46 24.02 36.67
N LEU A 13 24.85 23.14 35.74
CA LEU A 13 26.26 22.83 35.45
C LEU A 13 26.41 22.10 34.11
N ALA A 14 27.53 22.34 33.44
CA ALA A 14 27.89 21.78 32.13
C ALA A 14 29.30 21.17 32.19
N LEU A 15 29.63 20.30 31.22
CA LEU A 15 30.93 20.15 30.51
C LEU A 15 31.11 18.71 30.00
N GLY A 16 31.69 18.57 28.81
CA GLY A 16 31.91 17.25 28.19
C GLY A 16 32.32 17.28 26.72
N ALA A 17 33.19 18.20 26.31
CA ALA A 17 33.80 18.18 24.98
C ALA A 17 35.18 17.52 25.05
N TRP A 18 35.49 16.59 24.14
CA TRP A 18 36.83 16.06 23.92
C TRP A 18 37.23 16.21 22.45
N ALA A 19 38.51 16.48 22.21
CA ALA A 19 39.01 17.09 20.98
C ALA A 19 39.84 16.13 20.11
N CYS A 20 40.20 16.62 18.93
CA CYS A 20 40.88 15.91 17.85
C CYS A 20 42.30 15.40 18.17
N GLY A 21 42.69 14.38 17.41
CA GLY A 21 44.04 14.20 16.86
C GLY A 21 44.31 12.76 16.43
N SER A 22 45.18 12.46 15.45
CA SER A 22 45.80 13.25 14.37
C SER A 22 46.79 12.34 13.62
N VAL A 23 46.71 12.23 12.28
CA VAL A 23 47.76 11.74 11.32
C VAL A 23 48.39 10.32 11.59
N ASP A 24 49.02 9.59 10.67
CA ASP A 24 49.66 9.88 9.37
C ASP A 24 49.89 8.58 8.53
N ASN A 25 50.06 8.68 7.19
CA ASN A 25 50.79 7.76 6.28
C ASN A 25 50.35 6.26 6.15
N ALA A 26 50.79 5.46 5.15
CA ALA A 26 51.15 5.63 3.73
C ALA A 26 51.33 4.22 3.08
N ASP A 27 51.62 4.19 1.77
CA ASP A 27 52.23 3.12 0.96
C ASP A 27 51.48 1.82 0.56
N GLU A 28 51.39 1.70 -0.77
CA GLU A 28 51.80 0.57 -1.64
C GLU A 28 51.61 -0.89 -1.18
N SER A 29 50.91 -1.68 -2.00
CA SER A 29 51.56 -2.50 -3.04
C SER A 29 50.60 -3.43 -3.80
N SER A 30 50.65 -3.38 -5.14
CA SER A 30 50.32 -4.54 -5.99
C SER A 30 51.53 -5.49 -6.01
N PRO A 31 51.34 -6.77 -6.38
CA PRO A 31 51.88 -7.12 -7.69
C PRO A 31 51.04 -8.11 -8.53
N GLU A 32 51.37 -8.11 -9.82
CA GLU A 32 51.14 -9.18 -10.79
C GLU A 32 51.79 -10.50 -10.28
N GLY A 33 51.50 -11.72 -10.74
CA GLY A 33 50.80 -12.23 -11.92
C GLY A 33 51.49 -13.53 -12.33
N ALA A 34 50.77 -14.58 -12.77
CA ALA A 34 51.42 -15.83 -13.21
C ALA A 34 50.59 -16.62 -14.25
N SER A 35 51.19 -16.81 -15.42
CA SER A 35 50.70 -17.68 -16.50
C SER A 35 51.11 -19.14 -16.29
N GLY A 36 50.25 -20.09 -16.68
CA GLY A 36 50.62 -21.51 -16.76
C GLY A 36 49.88 -22.20 -17.91
N ALA A 37 50.63 -22.71 -18.89
CA ALA A 37 50.09 -23.45 -20.04
C ALA A 37 50.35 -24.96 -19.91
N GLY A 38 49.42 -25.79 -20.37
CA GLY A 38 49.53 -27.25 -20.46
C GLY A 38 48.48 -27.81 -21.42
N ALA A 39 48.84 -28.80 -22.24
CA ALA A 39 48.06 -29.21 -23.42
C ALA A 39 47.85 -30.73 -23.54
N HIS A 40 46.96 -31.12 -24.48
CA HIS A 40 46.56 -32.49 -24.91
C HIS A 40 45.61 -33.23 -23.93
N SER A 41 44.56 -33.98 -24.33
CA SER A 41 43.91 -34.32 -25.63
C SER A 41 42.54 -35.01 -25.36
N GLY A 42 41.54 -35.13 -26.26
CA GLY A 42 41.39 -34.61 -27.63
C GLY A 42 40.35 -35.37 -28.50
N ASN A 43 39.15 -34.79 -28.72
CA ASN A 43 38.08 -35.13 -29.71
C ASN A 43 37.22 -36.41 -29.48
N PRO A 44 36.03 -36.55 -30.12
CA PRO A 44 35.13 -35.55 -30.75
C PRO A 44 33.63 -35.60 -30.35
N GLY A 45 32.94 -34.47 -30.52
CA GLY A 45 31.64 -34.44 -31.23
C GLY A 45 30.31 -34.61 -30.47
N ALA A 46 29.69 -33.47 -30.08
CA ALA A 46 28.25 -33.23 -30.23
C ALA A 46 28.00 -31.71 -30.26
N GLY A 47 27.36 -31.21 -31.32
CA GLY A 47 27.12 -29.77 -31.49
C GLY A 47 25.92 -29.28 -30.68
N GLY A 48 26.12 -28.23 -29.89
CA GLY A 48 25.07 -27.50 -29.18
C GLY A 48 25.55 -26.08 -28.91
N SER A 49 25.13 -25.11 -29.71
CA SER A 49 25.55 -23.71 -29.59
C SER A 49 25.07 -23.12 -28.27
N GLY A 50 26.00 -22.88 -27.35
CA GLY A 50 25.71 -22.24 -26.08
C GLY A 50 25.24 -20.80 -26.30
N LYS A 51 24.09 -20.46 -25.72
CA LYS A 51 23.85 -19.10 -25.24
C LYS A 51 24.32 -19.05 -23.80
N LYS A 52 25.35 -18.25 -23.51
CA LYS A 52 25.48 -17.69 -22.16
C LYS A 52 24.21 -16.88 -21.92
N GLY A 53 23.58 -17.07 -20.77
CA GLY A 53 22.51 -16.18 -20.35
C GLY A 53 23.11 -14.85 -19.98
N ASP A 54 23.15 -13.91 -20.94
CA ASP A 54 23.36 -12.51 -20.61
C ASP A 54 22.17 -12.08 -19.74
N ALA A 55 22.45 -11.46 -18.60
CA ALA A 55 21.42 -10.88 -17.75
C ALA A 55 20.75 -9.73 -18.52
N ALA A 56 19.61 -10.01 -19.15
CA ALA A 56 18.87 -9.04 -19.93
C ALA A 56 18.44 -7.88 -19.02
N ALA A 57 18.74 -6.65 -19.44
CA ALA A 57 18.28 -5.46 -18.75
C ALA A 57 16.75 -5.50 -18.62
N SER A 58 16.24 -5.37 -17.39
CA SER A 58 14.85 -5.63 -16.99
C SER A 58 13.86 -4.54 -17.43
N GLY A 59 14.01 -4.02 -18.65
CA GLY A 59 13.10 -3.08 -19.27
C GLY A 59 12.80 -3.49 -20.70
N GLY A 60 11.60 -4.04 -20.93
CA GLY A 60 11.09 -4.30 -22.28
C GLY A 60 11.03 -3.03 -23.14
N ALA A 61 10.81 -3.19 -24.45
CA ALA A 61 10.71 -2.05 -25.33
C ALA A 61 9.46 -1.22 -24.99
N GLN A 62 9.49 0.09 -25.23
CA GLN A 62 8.35 0.98 -25.00
C GLN A 62 7.07 0.46 -25.71
N GLY A 63 7.22 -0.18 -26.88
CA GLY A 63 6.12 -0.82 -27.60
C GLY A 63 5.44 -1.96 -26.81
N ASP A 64 6.21 -2.78 -26.10
CA ASP A 64 5.70 -3.92 -25.31
C ASP A 64 4.95 -3.43 -24.05
N PHE A 65 5.46 -2.38 -23.42
CA PHE A 65 4.76 -1.68 -22.34
C PHE A 65 3.40 -1.12 -22.82
N CYS A 66 3.40 -0.48 -23.99
CA CYS A 66 2.22 0.16 -24.56
C CYS A 66 1.22 -0.80 -25.23
N SER A 67 1.60 -2.05 -25.49
CA SER A 67 0.70 -3.09 -26.02
C SER A 67 -0.04 -3.88 -24.94
N GLY A 68 0.16 -3.55 -23.65
CA GLY A 68 -0.56 -4.15 -22.52
C GLY A 68 0.32 -4.91 -21.55
N GLY A 69 1.49 -5.42 -21.99
CA GLY A 69 2.38 -6.30 -21.22
C GLY A 69 3.04 -5.71 -19.96
N GLY A 70 2.68 -4.47 -19.61
CA GLY A 70 3.05 -3.82 -18.35
C GLY A 70 4.52 -3.37 -18.27
N PRO A 71 4.84 -2.44 -17.36
CA PRO A 71 6.21 -2.05 -17.11
C PRO A 71 6.74 -3.01 -16.06
N VAL A 72 7.67 -3.86 -16.49
CA VAL A 72 8.27 -4.85 -15.61
C VAL A 72 9.16 -4.13 -14.59
N VAL A 73 8.74 -4.16 -13.33
CA VAL A 73 9.52 -3.71 -12.18
C VAL A 73 10.08 -4.91 -11.43
N ASP A 74 11.31 -4.79 -10.96
CA ASP A 74 11.83 -5.76 -9.99
C ASP A 74 11.27 -5.40 -8.60
N VAL A 75 10.64 -6.39 -7.97
CA VAL A 75 10.03 -6.26 -6.65
C VAL A 75 10.57 -7.26 -5.64
N GLY A 76 11.56 -8.06 -6.05
CA GLY A 76 12.24 -8.99 -5.17
C GLY A 76 13.31 -8.30 -4.32
N ASP A 77 13.86 -9.05 -3.35
CA ASP A 77 15.12 -8.66 -2.74
C ASP A 77 16.29 -8.98 -3.68
N SER A 78 17.49 -8.50 -3.35
CA SER A 78 18.70 -8.67 -4.18
C SER A 78 19.14 -10.13 -4.40
N ASN A 79 18.54 -11.10 -3.70
CA ASN A 79 18.82 -12.54 -3.78
C ASN A 79 17.68 -13.34 -4.44
N LYS A 80 16.44 -12.84 -4.39
CA LYS A 80 15.25 -13.38 -5.09
C LYS A 80 14.55 -12.31 -5.95
N PRO A 81 15.23 -11.66 -6.92
CA PRO A 81 14.59 -10.73 -7.83
C PRO A 81 13.49 -11.45 -8.61
N HIS A 82 12.29 -10.88 -8.61
CA HIS A 82 11.19 -11.37 -9.42
C HIS A 82 10.45 -10.20 -10.07
N LEU A 83 10.08 -10.44 -11.32
CA LEU A 83 9.59 -9.45 -12.25
C LEU A 83 8.06 -9.43 -12.17
N LEU A 84 7.49 -8.30 -11.75
CA LEU A 84 6.04 -8.05 -11.79
C LEU A 84 5.75 -6.84 -12.68
N CYS A 85 4.58 -6.82 -13.32
CA CYS A 85 4.07 -5.58 -13.89
C CYS A 85 3.57 -4.66 -12.77
N THR A 86 3.70 -3.33 -12.91
CA THR A 86 3.13 -2.39 -11.91
C THR A 86 1.61 -2.57 -11.69
N GLY A 87 0.90 -3.11 -12.68
CA GLY A 87 -0.49 -3.54 -12.54
C GLY A 87 -0.71 -4.67 -11.53
N GLN A 88 0.17 -5.69 -11.52
CA GLN A 88 0.14 -6.77 -10.51
C GLN A 88 0.57 -6.23 -9.13
N VAL A 89 1.58 -5.35 -9.09
CA VAL A 89 1.97 -4.65 -7.85
C VAL A 89 0.78 -3.88 -7.27
N ALA A 90 0.03 -3.15 -8.11
CA ALA A 90 -1.16 -2.43 -7.71
C ALA A 90 -2.25 -3.36 -7.13
N ALA A 91 -2.59 -4.41 -7.89
CA ALA A 91 -3.60 -5.39 -7.51
C ALA A 91 -3.30 -6.03 -6.14
N ASN A 92 -2.05 -6.40 -5.89
CA ASN A 92 -1.62 -7.04 -4.64
C ASN A 92 -1.42 -6.04 -3.49
N THR A 93 -1.11 -4.78 -3.78
CA THR A 93 -0.90 -3.73 -2.77
C THR A 93 -2.21 -3.16 -2.24
N PHE A 94 -3.18 -2.92 -3.14
CA PHE A 94 -4.36 -2.09 -2.87
C PHE A 94 -5.66 -2.89 -2.66
N LEU A 95 -5.56 -4.15 -2.22
CA LEU A 95 -6.66 -5.11 -2.01
C LEU A 95 -7.85 -4.66 -1.14
N THR A 96 -7.76 -3.53 -0.43
CA THR A 96 -8.71 -3.09 0.60
C THR A 96 -8.73 -1.57 0.71
N ALA A 97 -9.85 -0.99 1.15
CA ALA A 97 -10.03 0.46 1.27
C ALA A 97 -8.98 1.14 2.18
N LEU A 98 -8.65 0.51 3.33
CA LEU A 98 -7.67 1.02 4.27
C LEU A 98 -6.81 -0.12 4.85
N ARG A 99 -5.48 0.06 4.84
CA ARG A 99 -4.47 -0.74 5.55
C ARG A 99 -3.59 0.15 6.41
N THR A 100 -3.33 -0.27 7.65
CA THR A 100 -2.35 0.39 8.53
C THR A 100 -1.42 -0.59 9.23
N CYS A 101 -0.11 -0.30 9.19
CA CYS A 101 0.92 -1.10 9.83
C CYS A 101 0.96 -0.94 11.35
N ASN A 102 0.48 0.20 11.85
CA ASN A 102 0.34 0.53 13.26
C ASN A 102 -1.10 0.95 13.54
N ASP A 103 -1.34 2.21 13.95
CA ASP A 103 -2.64 2.64 14.46
C ASP A 103 -3.49 3.37 13.42
N THR A 104 -4.81 3.22 13.55
CA THR A 104 -5.78 4.12 12.93
C THR A 104 -6.53 4.91 14.01
N ARG A 105 -6.50 6.25 13.92
CA ARG A 105 -7.11 7.15 14.91
C ARG A 105 -8.03 8.16 14.23
N LEU A 106 -9.32 8.06 14.51
CA LEU A 106 -10.36 8.92 13.96
C LEU A 106 -11.08 9.66 15.10
N ALA A 107 -11.38 10.94 14.91
CA ALA A 107 -12.24 11.64 15.86
C ALA A 107 -13.72 11.25 15.66
N GLY A 108 -14.15 11.23 14.40
CA GLY A 108 -15.50 10.91 13.93
C GLY A 108 -15.67 9.41 13.60
N TYR A 109 -16.41 9.11 12.53
CA TYR A 109 -16.69 7.74 12.08
C TYR A 109 -15.73 7.24 10.98
N LEU A 110 -15.70 5.91 10.80
CA LEU A 110 -15.20 5.26 9.58
C LEU A 110 -16.39 4.75 8.75
N HIS A 111 -16.35 5.01 7.46
CA HIS A 111 -17.37 4.55 6.53
C HIS A 111 -16.69 4.13 5.24
N THR A 112 -16.73 2.84 4.90
CA THR A 112 -16.16 2.36 3.64
C THR A 112 -17.26 1.81 2.74
N ARG A 113 -17.13 2.10 1.46
CA ARG A 113 -17.99 1.65 0.38
C ARG A 113 -17.13 1.11 -0.75
N ALA A 114 -17.71 0.28 -1.60
CA ALA A 114 -17.02 -0.18 -2.79
C ALA A 114 -17.92 -0.25 -4.02
N PHE A 115 -17.28 -0.07 -5.18
CA PHE A 115 -17.83 -0.24 -6.52
C PHE A 115 -16.76 -0.84 -7.43
N ASP A 116 -17.03 -0.93 -8.72
CA ASP A 116 -16.08 -1.35 -9.74
C ASP A 116 -16.20 -0.42 -10.94
N SER A 117 -15.16 0.38 -11.19
CA SER A 117 -15.13 1.35 -12.28
C SER A 117 -15.09 0.73 -13.67
N GLY A 118 -14.65 -0.53 -13.80
CA GLY A 118 -14.75 -1.30 -15.05
C GLY A 118 -16.21 -1.55 -15.45
N ASN A 119 -17.12 -1.59 -14.48
CA ASN A 119 -18.56 -1.69 -14.67
C ASN A 119 -19.30 -0.33 -14.62
N GLY A 120 -18.56 0.78 -14.46
CA GLY A 120 -19.06 2.15 -14.54
C GLY A 120 -18.86 2.99 -13.26
N PRO A 121 -19.20 4.29 -13.30
CA PRO A 121 -18.88 5.23 -12.22
C PRO A 121 -19.67 4.95 -10.93
N TYR A 122 -19.07 5.32 -9.79
CA TYR A 122 -19.71 5.23 -8.48
C TYR A 122 -21.05 5.99 -8.43
N LYS A 123 -22.07 5.34 -7.87
CA LYS A 123 -23.40 5.91 -7.65
C LYS A 123 -23.62 6.05 -6.15
N GLU A 124 -23.86 7.27 -5.68
CA GLU A 124 -24.08 7.52 -4.26
C GLU A 124 -25.32 6.76 -3.74
N GLY A 125 -25.18 6.17 -2.55
CA GLY A 125 -26.19 5.30 -1.95
C GLY A 125 -26.13 3.84 -2.41
N VAL A 126 -25.38 3.52 -3.47
CA VAL A 126 -25.06 2.15 -3.87
C VAL A 126 -23.82 1.66 -3.12
N ASP A 127 -23.82 0.39 -2.76
CA ASP A 127 -22.67 -0.34 -2.21
C ASP A 127 -22.73 -1.79 -2.68
N ASP A 128 -21.69 -2.22 -3.38
CA ASP A 128 -21.62 -3.56 -3.95
C ASP A 128 -20.80 -4.52 -3.06
N GLY A 129 -20.38 -4.07 -1.87
CA GLY A 129 -19.44 -4.78 -1.00
C GLY A 129 -17.99 -4.75 -1.51
N GLY A 130 -17.04 -4.94 -0.59
CA GLY A 130 -15.60 -5.08 -0.85
C GLY A 130 -14.72 -3.98 -0.28
N GLY A 131 -15.29 -2.99 0.40
CA GLY A 131 -14.55 -1.91 1.07
C GLY A 131 -13.90 -2.36 2.38
N ALA A 132 -13.12 -3.44 2.38
CA ALA A 132 -12.54 -4.01 3.59
C ALA A 132 -11.49 -3.10 4.27
N VAL A 133 -11.22 -3.33 5.55
CA VAL A 133 -10.31 -2.52 6.39
C VAL A 133 -9.43 -3.41 7.25
N GLY A 134 -8.11 -3.23 7.15
CA GLY A 134 -7.10 -3.93 7.95
C GLY A 134 -6.27 -2.98 8.82
N ILE A 135 -6.09 -3.34 10.10
CA ILE A 135 -5.30 -2.58 11.07
C ILE A 135 -4.42 -3.57 11.84
N ASN A 136 -3.11 -3.33 11.90
CA ASN A 136 -2.17 -4.25 12.55
C ASN A 136 -2.02 -4.00 14.06
N HIS A 137 -2.18 -2.77 14.55
CA HIS A 137 -2.20 -2.44 15.97
C HIS A 137 -3.61 -1.98 16.40
N SER A 138 -3.79 -0.76 16.93
CA SER A 138 -5.01 -0.34 17.60
C SER A 138 -5.89 0.54 16.71
N TYR A 139 -7.19 0.39 16.88
CA TYR A 139 -8.19 1.24 16.27
C TYR A 139 -8.92 2.08 17.31
N PHE A 140 -8.89 3.40 17.11
CA PHE A 140 -9.51 4.37 18.02
C PHE A 140 -10.49 5.28 17.28
N VAL A 141 -11.72 5.35 17.81
CA VAL A 141 -12.80 6.24 17.35
C VAL A 141 -13.34 7.02 18.54
N SER A 142 -13.11 8.34 18.57
CA SER A 142 -13.48 9.15 19.75
C SER A 142 -14.99 9.40 19.88
N ALA A 143 -15.70 9.57 18.75
CA ALA A 143 -17.11 9.93 18.67
C ALA A 143 -17.69 9.59 17.29
N GLY A 144 -18.15 8.36 17.06
CA GLY A 144 -18.63 7.97 15.74
C GLY A 144 -19.30 6.60 15.67
N TYR A 145 -18.88 5.83 14.67
CA TYR A 145 -19.22 4.43 14.41
C TYR A 145 -18.22 3.90 13.36
N SER A 146 -18.27 2.61 13.07
CA SER A 146 -17.54 2.01 11.95
C SER A 146 -18.48 1.18 11.09
N ASP A 147 -18.73 1.63 9.87
CA ASP A 147 -19.56 0.97 8.86
C ASP A 147 -18.66 0.55 7.70
N VAL A 148 -18.13 -0.67 7.80
CA VAL A 148 -17.15 -1.24 6.89
C VAL A 148 -17.86 -2.07 5.82
N GLY A 149 -17.76 -1.63 4.57
CA GLY A 149 -18.35 -2.27 3.39
C GLY A 149 -17.69 -3.59 2.97
N GLY A 150 -16.87 -4.22 3.82
CA GLY A 150 -16.26 -5.53 3.61
C GLY A 150 -15.90 -6.16 4.97
N SER A 151 -14.90 -7.03 5.00
CA SER A 151 -14.33 -7.52 6.26
C SER A 151 -13.59 -6.41 7.02
N PHE A 152 -13.60 -6.49 8.34
CA PHE A 152 -12.89 -5.59 9.24
C PHE A 152 -12.00 -6.39 10.18
N ALA A 153 -10.69 -6.15 10.13
CA ALA A 153 -9.72 -6.86 10.97
C ALA A 153 -8.79 -5.93 11.73
N ILE A 154 -8.60 -6.21 13.02
CA ILE A 154 -7.70 -5.48 13.92
C ILE A 154 -6.86 -6.49 14.72
N ALA A 155 -5.55 -6.50 14.47
CA ALA A 155 -4.62 -7.51 15.01
C ALA A 155 -3.86 -7.09 16.29
N GLY A 156 -4.08 -5.88 16.81
CA GLY A 156 -3.47 -5.44 18.08
C GLY A 156 -4.19 -5.99 19.32
N ASP A 157 -3.45 -6.12 20.43
CA ASP A 157 -3.92 -6.67 21.72
C ASP A 157 -4.93 -5.74 22.45
N ASP A 158 -4.82 -4.43 22.22
CA ASP A 158 -5.82 -3.42 22.54
C ASP A 158 -6.60 -3.08 21.25
N SER A 159 -7.42 -4.03 20.79
CA SER A 159 -7.97 -4.01 19.42
C SER A 159 -8.95 -2.87 19.19
N LEU A 160 -9.92 -2.70 20.09
CA LEU A 160 -11.07 -1.84 19.80
C LEU A 160 -11.60 -1.06 21.01
N SER A 161 -11.46 0.26 20.94
CA SER A 161 -12.16 1.20 21.82
C SER A 161 -12.82 2.30 20.99
N MET A 162 -14.16 2.33 21.02
CA MET A 162 -14.93 3.33 20.27
C MET A 162 -16.18 3.80 21.02
N ALA A 163 -16.63 5.02 20.68
CA ALA A 163 -18.02 5.39 20.82
C ALA A 163 -18.82 4.94 19.58
N GLY A 164 -20.03 4.40 19.79
CA GLY A 164 -20.97 4.05 18.71
C GLY A 164 -21.13 2.55 18.45
N PHE A 165 -21.28 2.20 17.17
CA PHE A 165 -21.57 0.86 16.68
C PHE A 165 -20.51 0.35 15.69
N VAL A 166 -20.45 -0.97 15.53
CA VAL A 166 -19.66 -1.65 14.50
C VAL A 166 -20.59 -2.34 13.50
N GLN A 167 -20.33 -2.17 12.22
CA GLN A 167 -20.90 -2.98 11.16
C GLN A 167 -19.81 -3.41 10.19
N ALA A 168 -19.70 -4.72 9.96
CA ALA A 168 -18.88 -5.32 8.91
C ALA A 168 -19.77 -6.07 7.92
N ARG A 169 -19.58 -5.83 6.61
CA ARG A 169 -20.29 -6.57 5.54
C ARG A 169 -19.59 -7.87 5.13
N GLY A 170 -18.40 -8.12 5.65
CA GLY A 170 -17.77 -9.43 5.66
C GLY A 170 -17.55 -9.89 7.09
N ASP A 171 -16.31 -10.27 7.38
CA ASP A 171 -15.88 -10.74 8.71
C ASP A 171 -15.67 -9.60 9.70
N LEU A 172 -15.68 -9.95 10.99
CA LEU A 172 -15.10 -9.12 12.05
C LEU A 172 -14.03 -9.91 12.81
N LYS A 173 -12.75 -9.54 12.65
CA LYS A 173 -11.60 -10.22 13.26
C LYS A 173 -10.90 -9.29 14.26
N LEU A 174 -10.96 -9.61 15.55
CA LEU A 174 -10.40 -8.80 16.63
C LEU A 174 -9.47 -9.67 17.49
N ALA A 175 -8.16 -9.45 17.40
CA ALA A 175 -7.19 -10.23 18.18
C ALA A 175 -7.26 -9.83 19.67
N GLY A 176 -7.19 -8.53 19.93
CA GLY A 176 -7.29 -7.95 21.27
C GLY A 176 -8.70 -7.82 21.85
N SER A 177 -8.77 -7.25 23.05
CA SER A 177 -10.06 -6.98 23.72
C SER A 177 -10.79 -5.77 23.14
N ALA A 178 -12.12 -5.82 23.17
CA ALA A 178 -12.99 -4.91 22.45
C ALA A 178 -14.17 -4.43 23.31
N THR A 179 -14.48 -3.13 23.24
CA THR A 179 -15.69 -2.55 23.85
C THR A 179 -16.47 -1.70 22.84
N VAL A 180 -17.75 -2.05 22.63
CA VAL A 180 -18.69 -1.36 21.72
C VAL A 180 -19.93 -0.95 22.52
N PRO A 181 -20.30 0.34 22.62
CA PRO A 181 -21.43 0.76 23.46
C PRO A 181 -22.79 0.75 22.76
N GLY A 182 -22.84 0.58 21.43
CA GLY A 182 -24.05 0.74 20.61
C GLY A 182 -24.68 -0.57 20.13
N TYR A 183 -24.08 -1.18 19.11
CA TYR A 183 -24.42 -2.50 18.59
C TYR A 183 -23.28 -3.02 17.72
N THR A 184 -23.28 -4.33 17.44
CA THR A 184 -22.37 -4.95 16.47
C THR A 184 -23.14 -5.81 15.47
N LYS A 185 -22.94 -5.55 14.17
CA LYS A 185 -23.45 -6.41 13.09
C LYS A 185 -22.31 -6.95 12.22
N VAL A 186 -22.26 -8.26 12.05
CA VAL A 186 -21.32 -8.97 11.17
C VAL A 186 -22.14 -9.79 10.18
N ALA A 187 -21.92 -9.59 8.88
CA ALA A 187 -22.69 -10.25 7.82
C ALA A 187 -22.13 -11.63 7.43
N ARG A 188 -20.92 -11.96 7.88
CA ARG A 188 -20.37 -13.32 7.82
C ARG A 188 -19.91 -13.74 9.23
N ASP A 189 -18.65 -14.09 9.38
CA ASP A 189 -18.14 -14.75 10.58
C ASP A 189 -17.36 -13.78 11.49
N ALA A 190 -17.28 -14.09 12.79
CA ALA A 190 -16.61 -13.27 13.79
C ALA A 190 -15.55 -14.06 14.58
N TRP A 191 -14.40 -13.43 14.80
CA TRP A 191 -13.27 -13.99 15.55
C TRP A 191 -12.84 -13.02 16.65
N PHE A 192 -12.99 -13.41 17.93
CA PHE A 192 -12.63 -12.59 19.09
C PHE A 192 -11.57 -13.27 19.98
N GLY A 193 -10.31 -12.85 19.87
CA GLY A 193 -9.20 -13.35 20.72
C GLY A 193 -9.17 -12.75 22.12
N GLY A 194 -9.62 -11.50 22.28
CA GLY A 194 -9.76 -10.84 23.58
C GLY A 194 -11.16 -10.98 24.19
N THR A 195 -11.39 -10.29 25.31
CA THR A 195 -12.75 -10.13 25.84
C THR A 195 -13.51 -9.15 24.96
N PHE A 196 -14.64 -9.60 24.42
CA PHE A 196 -15.54 -8.77 23.64
C PHE A 196 -16.72 -8.33 24.53
N THR A 197 -16.97 -7.03 24.62
CA THR A 197 -18.11 -6.47 25.37
C THR A 197 -18.89 -5.52 24.48
N ASP A 198 -20.17 -5.84 24.25
CA ASP A 198 -21.12 -4.93 23.61
C ASP A 198 -22.25 -4.59 24.59
N LEU A 199 -22.57 -3.31 24.73
CA LEU A 199 -23.63 -2.84 25.62
C LEU A 199 -25.03 -2.85 24.96
N GLY A 200 -25.10 -3.21 23.68
CA GLY A 200 -26.34 -3.41 22.94
C GLY A 200 -26.39 -4.75 22.18
N PRO A 201 -27.24 -4.83 21.14
CA PRO A 201 -27.44 -6.08 20.41
C PRO A 201 -26.25 -6.43 19.53
N VAL A 202 -25.88 -7.71 19.54
CA VAL A 202 -24.87 -8.28 18.64
C VAL A 202 -25.53 -9.30 17.73
N THR A 203 -25.32 -9.15 16.42
CA THR A 203 -25.80 -10.07 15.39
C THR A 203 -24.63 -10.48 14.50
N ILE A 204 -24.34 -11.77 14.48
CA ILE A 204 -23.37 -12.40 13.59
C ILE A 204 -24.17 -13.36 12.71
N GLU A 205 -24.17 -13.15 11.39
CA GLU A 205 -25.01 -13.93 10.48
C GLU A 205 -24.41 -15.33 10.19
N GLY A 206 -23.08 -15.47 10.27
CA GLY A 206 -22.36 -16.75 10.22
C GLY A 206 -21.89 -17.26 11.59
N ASP A 207 -20.67 -17.80 11.62
CA ASP A 207 -20.06 -18.43 12.79
C ASP A 207 -19.41 -17.41 13.75
N LEU A 208 -19.37 -17.73 15.05
CA LEU A 208 -18.69 -16.97 16.09
C LEU A 208 -17.61 -17.85 16.76
N HIS A 209 -16.35 -17.52 16.49
CA HIS A 209 -15.18 -18.05 17.17
C HIS A 209 -14.72 -17.07 18.25
N HIS A 210 -14.56 -17.52 19.50
CA HIS A 210 -14.06 -16.66 20.57
C HIS A 210 -13.17 -17.38 21.57
N GLU A 211 -12.10 -16.75 22.04
CA GLU A 211 -11.23 -17.35 23.05
C GLU A 211 -11.68 -17.00 24.48
N LYS A 212 -11.96 -15.71 24.73
CA LYS A 212 -12.37 -15.21 26.04
C LYS A 212 -13.88 -15.00 26.12
N ALA A 213 -14.34 -14.30 27.16
CA ALA A 213 -15.75 -13.96 27.35
C ALA A 213 -16.29 -13.03 26.25
N VAL A 214 -17.52 -13.32 25.82
CA VAL A 214 -18.33 -12.48 24.94
C VAL A 214 -19.53 -11.99 25.75
N ASN A 215 -19.48 -10.73 26.17
CA ASN A 215 -20.50 -10.07 26.98
C ASN A 215 -21.39 -9.24 26.04
N ALA A 216 -22.50 -9.80 25.57
CA ALA A 216 -23.40 -9.15 24.63
C ALA A 216 -24.85 -9.58 24.91
N ILE A 217 -25.78 -8.62 25.01
CA ILE A 217 -27.18 -8.89 25.36
C ILE A 217 -28.12 -7.96 24.54
N PRO A 218 -28.92 -8.50 23.60
CA PRO A 218 -28.93 -9.89 23.12
C PRO A 218 -27.70 -10.21 22.23
N LEU A 219 -27.27 -11.47 22.27
CA LEU A 219 -26.34 -12.04 21.29
C LEU A 219 -27.10 -13.00 20.37
N SER A 220 -27.04 -12.77 19.07
CA SER A 220 -27.55 -13.64 18.01
C SER A 220 -26.39 -14.10 17.13
N VAL A 221 -26.27 -15.41 16.93
CA VAL A 221 -25.32 -16.06 16.03
C VAL A 221 -26.15 -16.94 15.10
N GLY A 222 -25.99 -16.78 13.78
CA GLY A 222 -26.74 -17.55 12.77
C GLY A 222 -26.16 -18.94 12.53
N GLY A 223 -24.83 -19.06 12.61
CA GLY A 223 -24.09 -20.31 12.53
C GLY A 223 -23.72 -20.89 13.90
N THR A 224 -22.53 -21.49 13.97
CA THR A 224 -21.96 -22.13 15.15
C THR A 224 -21.33 -21.10 16.09
N ARG A 225 -21.44 -21.32 17.39
CA ARG A 225 -20.65 -20.60 18.40
C ARG A 225 -19.60 -21.54 19.00
N THR A 226 -18.34 -21.27 18.72
CA THR A 226 -17.20 -22.09 19.17
C THR A 226 -16.33 -21.27 20.12
N GLN A 227 -15.97 -21.89 21.26
CA GLN A 227 -14.96 -21.32 22.16
C GLN A 227 -13.63 -22.05 21.97
N GLU A 228 -12.64 -21.37 21.39
CA GLU A 228 -11.33 -21.92 21.04
C GLU A 228 -10.26 -20.81 20.94
N PRO A 229 -8.96 -21.13 20.90
CA PRO A 229 -7.90 -20.15 20.66
C PRO A 229 -8.12 -19.44 19.31
N VAL A 230 -8.12 -18.11 19.32
CA VAL A 230 -8.34 -17.31 18.10
C VAL A 230 -7.04 -16.62 17.70
N SER A 231 -6.52 -16.98 16.53
CA SER A 231 -5.37 -16.35 15.91
C SER A 231 -5.63 -16.20 14.41
N PHE A 232 -5.20 -15.09 13.83
CA PHE A 232 -5.25 -14.81 12.40
C PHE A 232 -4.08 -13.90 12.02
N ASP A 233 -3.65 -13.97 10.76
CA ASP A 233 -2.51 -13.17 10.30
C ASP A 233 -2.79 -11.67 10.31
N ARG A 234 -1.73 -10.88 10.50
CA ARG A 234 -1.80 -9.43 10.44
C ARG A 234 -2.37 -8.98 9.08
N PRO A 235 -3.48 -8.21 9.05
CA PRO A 235 -4.18 -7.91 7.80
C PRO A 235 -3.39 -7.01 6.84
N CYS A 236 -2.28 -6.40 7.30
CA CYS A 236 -1.40 -5.57 6.50
C CYS A 236 0.02 -6.15 6.50
N ASN A 237 0.56 -6.47 5.31
CA ASN A 237 1.91 -7.00 5.16
C ASN A 237 2.94 -5.88 5.35
N CYS A 238 3.37 -5.68 6.59
CA CYS A 238 4.22 -4.56 7.02
C CYS A 238 5.58 -5.01 7.58
N ASP A 239 5.99 -6.24 7.30
CA ASP A 239 7.37 -6.66 7.54
C ASP A 239 8.31 -5.90 6.58
N PRO A 240 9.42 -5.31 7.03
CA PRO A 240 10.33 -4.55 6.17
C PRO A 240 10.90 -5.32 4.98
N ALA A 241 11.03 -6.66 5.07
CA ALA A 241 11.46 -7.54 3.98
C ALA A 241 10.30 -7.97 3.06
N SER A 242 9.07 -7.54 3.36
CA SER A 242 7.87 -7.74 2.54
C SER A 242 7.29 -6.43 1.97
N MET A 243 7.81 -5.28 2.40
CA MET A 243 7.45 -4.00 1.81
C MET A 243 8.07 -3.86 0.42
N LEU A 244 7.37 -3.15 -0.47
CA LEU A 244 7.88 -2.79 -1.78
C LEU A 244 9.11 -1.89 -1.67
N ASP A 245 10.23 -2.26 -2.30
CA ASP A 245 11.43 -1.43 -2.36
C ASP A 245 11.27 -0.32 -3.42
N VAL A 246 10.46 0.69 -3.07
CA VAL A 246 10.24 1.88 -3.90
C VAL A 246 11.57 2.56 -4.29
N PRO A 247 12.59 2.69 -3.42
CA PRO A 247 13.91 3.15 -3.82
C PRO A 247 14.59 2.33 -4.92
N ALA A 248 14.58 1.00 -4.85
CA ALA A 248 15.14 0.14 -5.90
C ALA A 248 14.37 0.29 -7.23
N ILE A 249 13.04 0.34 -7.18
CA ILE A 249 12.18 0.56 -8.36
C ILE A 249 12.48 1.91 -9.02
N VAL A 250 12.66 2.97 -8.24
CA VAL A 250 13.05 4.29 -8.78
C VAL A 250 14.47 4.28 -9.35
N ALA A 251 15.41 3.53 -8.76
CA ALA A 251 16.75 3.35 -9.31
C ALA A 251 16.74 2.58 -10.65
N GLN A 252 15.89 1.55 -10.78
CA GLN A 252 15.64 0.86 -12.05
C GLN A 252 15.08 1.83 -13.09
N GLY A 253 14.05 2.61 -12.74
CA GLY A 253 13.45 3.64 -13.60
C GLY A 253 14.41 4.74 -14.03
N LYS A 254 15.36 5.12 -13.16
CA LYS A 254 16.45 6.06 -13.50
C LYS A 254 17.37 5.52 -14.59
N ALA A 255 17.66 4.21 -14.55
CA ALA A 255 18.49 3.53 -15.54
C ALA A 255 17.73 3.15 -16.82
N SER A 256 16.41 2.91 -16.73
CA SER A 256 15.54 2.49 -17.84
C SER A 256 14.24 3.30 -17.85
N ASN A 257 14.24 4.37 -18.65
CA ASN A 257 13.07 5.21 -18.91
C ASN A 257 13.04 5.67 -20.38
N ASP A 258 11.87 6.14 -20.78
CA ASP A 258 11.52 6.57 -22.12
C ASP A 258 11.54 8.11 -22.22
N ASN A 259 12.22 8.85 -21.32
CA ASN A 259 12.28 10.33 -21.34
C ASN A 259 12.70 10.89 -22.70
N ALA A 260 13.65 10.22 -23.37
CA ALA A 260 14.14 10.60 -24.69
C ALA A 260 13.04 10.63 -25.77
N SER A 261 11.97 9.82 -25.62
CA SER A 261 10.85 9.77 -26.57
C SER A 261 10.04 11.07 -26.62
N ILE A 262 10.05 11.87 -25.55
CA ILE A 262 9.35 13.16 -25.45
C ILE A 262 10.28 14.35 -25.14
N GLY A 263 11.61 14.12 -25.09
CA GLY A 263 12.60 15.14 -24.73
C GLY A 263 12.51 15.62 -23.27
N LEU A 264 12.10 14.75 -22.34
CA LEU A 264 11.93 15.12 -20.93
C LEU A 264 13.27 15.25 -20.19
N ASP A 265 13.65 16.50 -19.89
CA ASP A 265 14.72 16.80 -18.92
C ASP A 265 14.31 16.28 -17.52
N PRO A 266 15.10 15.38 -16.88
CA PRO A 266 14.84 14.93 -15.52
C PRO A 266 14.73 16.04 -14.47
N ALA A 267 15.35 17.20 -14.69
CA ALA A 267 15.29 18.33 -13.78
C ALA A 267 14.02 19.19 -13.96
N ARG A 268 13.23 19.00 -15.04
CA ARG A 268 12.18 19.92 -15.51
C ARG A 268 11.21 20.42 -14.44
N LEU A 269 10.76 19.54 -13.54
CA LEU A 269 9.78 19.89 -12.51
C LEU A 269 10.40 20.13 -11.11
N SER A 270 11.72 20.25 -10.99
CA SER A 270 12.38 20.22 -9.67
C SER A 270 12.16 21.48 -8.82
N ASN A 271 12.01 22.65 -9.44
CA ASN A 271 11.89 23.96 -8.78
C ASN A 271 10.96 24.90 -9.56
N VAL A 272 9.73 24.48 -9.80
CA VAL A 272 8.75 25.22 -10.61
C VAL A 272 8.35 26.54 -9.94
N VAL A 273 8.53 27.63 -10.68
CA VAL A 273 8.02 28.98 -10.38
C VAL A 273 7.12 29.41 -11.53
N GLY A 274 5.92 29.92 -11.24
CA GLY A 274 4.92 30.21 -12.26
C GLY A 274 4.03 28.99 -12.55
N SER A 275 3.97 28.53 -13.80
CA SER A 275 3.16 27.37 -14.20
C SER A 275 3.93 26.49 -15.18
N GLU A 276 3.93 25.19 -14.94
CA GLU A 276 4.50 24.16 -15.83
C GLU A 276 3.45 23.10 -16.17
N GLU A 277 3.51 22.60 -17.40
CA GLU A 277 2.61 21.57 -17.92
C GLU A 277 3.39 20.46 -18.63
N LEU A 278 3.28 19.24 -18.12
CA LEU A 278 3.95 18.04 -18.61
C LEU A 278 2.90 17.05 -19.13
N THR A 279 2.94 16.73 -20.42
CA THR A 279 2.09 15.67 -20.99
C THR A 279 2.88 14.37 -21.06
N LEU A 280 2.35 13.33 -20.41
CA LEU A 280 2.85 11.97 -20.45
C LEU A 280 1.95 11.14 -21.37
N SER A 281 2.50 10.79 -22.54
CA SER A 281 1.97 9.73 -23.40
C SER A 281 2.27 8.36 -22.79
N CYS A 282 2.05 7.29 -23.55
CA CYS A 282 2.46 5.97 -23.09
C CYS A 282 4.00 5.87 -22.99
N GLY A 283 4.51 5.72 -21.77
CA GLY A 283 5.91 5.48 -21.48
C GLY A 283 6.22 5.42 -19.97
N ARG A 284 7.46 5.06 -19.67
CA ARG A 284 8.08 5.16 -18.35
C ARG A 284 8.89 6.45 -18.29
N TYR A 285 8.71 7.26 -17.27
CA TYR A 285 9.34 8.57 -17.18
C TYR A 285 10.07 8.74 -15.86
N TYR A 286 11.17 9.49 -15.88
CA TYR A 286 12.00 9.74 -14.71
C TYR A 286 12.20 11.24 -14.49
N LEU A 287 12.05 11.67 -13.23
CA LEU A 287 12.35 13.01 -12.76
C LEU A 287 13.27 12.93 -11.53
N GLN A 288 14.18 13.89 -11.41
CA GLN A 288 15.01 14.04 -10.21
C GLN A 288 14.16 14.47 -9.01
N LYS A 289 13.20 15.37 -9.23
CA LYS A 289 12.31 15.90 -8.21
C LYS A 289 11.05 16.46 -8.87
N ILE A 290 9.95 16.51 -8.13
CA ILE A 290 8.80 17.36 -8.45
C ILE A 290 8.64 18.36 -7.31
N GLY A 291 8.67 19.65 -7.58
CA GLY A 291 8.34 20.63 -6.57
C GLY A 291 8.53 22.09 -6.96
N GLY A 292 8.17 22.95 -6.01
CA GLY A 292 8.19 24.40 -6.17
C GLY A 292 6.94 25.07 -5.60
N VAL A 293 6.86 26.37 -5.82
CA VAL A 293 5.75 27.23 -5.38
C VAL A 293 4.74 27.56 -6.49
N GLY A 294 5.02 27.11 -7.72
CA GLY A 294 4.14 27.29 -8.88
C GLY A 294 3.01 26.27 -9.00
N SER A 295 2.32 26.34 -10.14
CA SER A 295 1.33 25.36 -10.58
C SER A 295 1.99 24.30 -11.46
N ILE A 296 1.80 23.03 -11.15
CA ILE A 296 2.33 21.88 -11.90
C ILE A 296 1.14 21.04 -12.37
N VAL A 297 0.97 20.92 -13.68
CA VAL A 297 -0.06 20.06 -14.30
C VAL A 297 0.62 18.93 -15.06
N VAL A 298 0.32 17.70 -14.67
CA VAL A 298 0.74 16.49 -15.38
C VAL A 298 -0.49 15.91 -16.08
N ASN A 299 -0.53 15.98 -17.42
CA ASN A 299 -1.59 15.38 -18.22
C ASN A 299 -1.16 13.97 -18.64
N VAL A 300 -1.89 12.95 -18.23
CA VAL A 300 -1.62 11.56 -18.56
C VAL A 300 -2.63 11.12 -19.61
N THR A 301 -2.16 10.78 -20.82
CA THR A 301 -3.03 10.49 -21.97
C THR A 301 -3.16 9.00 -22.30
N ALA A 302 -2.37 8.14 -21.66
CA ALA A 302 -2.38 6.69 -21.80
C ALA A 302 -1.86 6.03 -20.51
N ARG A 303 -1.44 4.76 -20.54
CA ARG A 303 -0.74 4.10 -19.43
C ARG A 303 0.68 4.68 -19.28
N ALA A 304 1.02 5.25 -18.13
CA ALA A 304 2.34 5.80 -17.86
C ALA A 304 2.86 5.41 -16.47
N VAL A 305 4.19 5.45 -16.30
CA VAL A 305 4.86 5.35 -14.99
C VAL A 305 5.75 6.57 -14.81
N LEU A 306 5.80 7.12 -13.61
CA LEU A 306 6.65 8.26 -13.25
C LEU A 306 7.49 7.93 -12.01
N PHE A 307 8.79 7.80 -12.21
CA PHE A 307 9.78 7.61 -11.15
C PHE A 307 10.33 8.98 -10.70
N VAL A 308 10.30 9.25 -9.40
CA VAL A 308 10.78 10.51 -8.79
C VAL A 308 11.90 10.17 -7.81
N ASP A 309 13.13 10.57 -8.14
CA ASP A 309 14.34 10.25 -7.36
C ASP A 309 14.42 10.98 -6.02
N GLY A 310 13.78 12.13 -5.87
CA GLY A 310 13.73 12.89 -4.63
C GLY A 310 12.33 12.94 -4.05
N ASP A 311 12.10 13.97 -3.23
CA ASP A 311 10.76 14.28 -2.73
C ASP A 311 9.82 14.77 -3.85
N LEU A 312 8.53 14.54 -3.66
CA LEU A 312 7.47 15.33 -4.30
C LEU A 312 7.03 16.41 -3.30
N VAL A 313 7.35 17.69 -3.57
CA VAL A 313 7.06 18.82 -2.67
C VAL A 313 6.30 19.94 -3.39
N ALA A 314 4.98 19.93 -3.31
CA ALA A 314 4.13 20.92 -3.97
C ALA A 314 3.53 21.91 -2.96
N THR A 315 3.95 23.18 -3.04
CA THR A 315 3.42 24.29 -2.21
C THR A 315 2.41 25.16 -2.95
N GLY A 316 2.44 25.18 -4.29
CA GLY A 316 1.45 25.89 -5.11
C GLY A 316 0.24 25.03 -5.47
N ASN A 317 0.18 24.58 -6.73
CA ASN A 317 -0.88 23.71 -7.22
C ASN A 317 -0.26 22.48 -7.90
N LEU A 318 -0.81 21.27 -7.67
CA LEU A 318 -0.36 20.04 -8.30
C LEU A 318 -1.55 19.25 -8.84
N GLN A 319 -1.56 18.94 -10.14
CA GLN A 319 -2.63 18.17 -10.75
C GLN A 319 -2.06 17.00 -11.55
N PHE A 320 -2.55 15.80 -11.28
CA PHE A 320 -2.42 14.66 -12.20
C PHE A 320 -3.78 14.46 -12.86
N LYS A 321 -3.90 14.89 -14.12
CA LYS A 321 -5.12 14.79 -14.92
C LYS A 321 -5.04 13.58 -15.82
N LEU A 322 -5.99 12.68 -15.71
CA LEU A 322 -6.07 11.50 -16.57
C LEU A 322 -7.06 11.75 -17.70
N SER A 323 -6.68 11.36 -18.92
CA SER A 323 -7.64 11.16 -20.01
C SER A 323 -8.48 9.90 -19.74
N PRO A 324 -9.68 9.74 -20.35
CA PRO A 324 -10.48 8.53 -20.17
C PRO A 324 -9.68 7.26 -20.49
N GLY A 325 -9.62 6.32 -19.53
CA GLY A 325 -8.85 5.08 -19.64
C GLY A 325 -7.34 5.21 -19.46
N ALA A 326 -6.80 6.40 -19.20
CA ALA A 326 -5.39 6.58 -18.85
C ALA A 326 -5.10 6.04 -17.45
N GLN A 327 -3.84 5.66 -17.19
CA GLN A 327 -3.39 5.15 -15.91
C GLN A 327 -2.01 5.72 -15.55
N ILE A 328 -1.77 5.99 -14.26
CA ILE A 328 -0.49 6.49 -13.76
C ILE A 328 -0.06 5.74 -12.49
N ASP A 329 1.14 5.17 -12.54
CA ASP A 329 1.92 4.81 -11.35
C ASP A 329 2.94 5.92 -11.08
N VAL A 330 2.99 6.45 -9.85
CA VAL A 330 4.03 7.40 -9.41
C VAL A 330 4.82 6.78 -8.27
N PHE A 331 6.09 6.47 -8.51
CA PHE A 331 7.02 5.96 -7.51
C PHE A 331 7.90 7.11 -7.01
N ILE A 332 7.84 7.42 -5.72
CA ILE A 332 8.56 8.52 -5.08
C ILE A 332 9.56 7.90 -4.11
N ARG A 333 10.87 8.05 -4.37
CA ARG A 333 11.92 7.44 -3.56
C ARG A 333 11.90 7.96 -2.12
N ASP A 334 11.81 9.29 -1.98
CA ASP A 334 11.76 9.96 -0.69
C ASP A 334 10.30 10.32 -0.32
N ASN A 335 10.01 11.58 0.05
CA ASN A 335 8.77 11.93 0.74
C ASN A 335 7.72 12.57 -0.19
N LEU A 336 6.44 12.40 0.14
CA LEU A 336 5.31 13.07 -0.52
C LEU A 336 4.76 14.17 0.41
N LEU A 337 5.14 15.42 0.15
CA LEU A 337 4.72 16.60 0.92
C LEU A 337 3.89 17.55 0.07
N ILE A 338 2.58 17.55 0.29
CA ILE A 338 1.65 18.49 -0.33
C ILE A 338 1.28 19.54 0.71
N THR A 339 1.59 20.80 0.40
CA THR A 339 1.26 21.96 1.25
C THR A 339 0.33 22.97 0.56
N GLY A 340 0.22 22.87 -0.77
CA GLY A 340 -0.73 23.63 -1.58
C GLY A 340 -2.01 22.84 -1.90
N ASN A 341 -2.66 23.20 -3.01
CA ASN A 341 -3.81 22.45 -3.52
C ASN A 341 -3.34 21.29 -4.41
N ALA A 342 -3.85 20.09 -4.20
CA ALA A 342 -3.62 18.98 -5.10
C ALA A 342 -4.91 18.27 -5.55
N SER A 343 -4.90 17.80 -6.79
CA SER A 343 -5.94 16.94 -7.36
C SER A 343 -5.31 15.81 -8.16
N PHE A 344 -5.81 14.60 -7.97
CA PHE A 344 -5.28 13.39 -8.58
C PHE A 344 -6.40 12.66 -9.32
N GLY A 345 -6.05 11.94 -10.38
CA GLY A 345 -6.90 10.92 -11.00
C GLY A 345 -8.25 11.40 -11.56
N ASP A 346 -9.14 10.42 -11.71
CA ASP A 346 -10.54 10.58 -12.06
C ASP A 346 -11.39 9.85 -11.02
N LYS A 347 -12.41 10.54 -10.47
CA LYS A 347 -13.32 9.97 -9.47
C LYS A 347 -14.14 8.79 -10.02
N ASP A 348 -14.28 8.72 -11.33
CA ASP A 348 -15.05 7.68 -12.03
C ASP A 348 -14.16 6.47 -12.40
N HIS A 349 -12.83 6.60 -12.31
CA HIS A 349 -11.86 5.49 -12.40
C HIS A 349 -10.67 5.66 -11.40
N PRO A 350 -10.90 5.58 -10.08
CA PRO A 350 -9.84 5.76 -9.08
C PRO A 350 -8.71 4.73 -9.17
N ALA A 351 -8.98 3.49 -9.61
CA ALA A 351 -7.97 2.46 -9.81
C ALA A 351 -6.83 2.87 -10.76
N GLY A 352 -7.10 3.81 -11.69
CA GLY A 352 -6.11 4.32 -12.63
C GLY A 352 -5.04 5.24 -12.03
N THR A 353 -5.12 5.64 -10.76
CA THR A 353 -4.10 6.51 -10.11
C THR A 353 -3.51 5.86 -8.88
N ARG A 354 -2.18 5.69 -8.89
CA ARG A 354 -1.44 4.90 -7.90
C ARG A 354 -0.15 5.62 -7.49
N LEU A 355 0.01 5.90 -6.20
CA LEU A 355 1.16 6.60 -5.63
C LEU A 355 1.89 5.68 -4.64
N TYR A 356 3.20 5.52 -4.79
CA TYR A 356 4.04 4.70 -3.92
C TYR A 356 5.15 5.57 -3.34
N VAL A 357 5.28 5.60 -2.01
CA VAL A 357 6.17 6.50 -1.26
C VAL A 357 7.15 5.66 -0.45
N GLY A 358 8.44 5.77 -0.79
CA GLY A 358 9.53 5.08 -0.10
C GLY A 358 9.99 5.77 1.19
N GLY A 359 9.71 7.07 1.33
CA GLY A 359 10.07 7.90 2.47
C GLY A 359 9.35 7.59 3.78
N THR A 360 9.73 8.36 4.80
CA THR A 360 9.24 8.23 6.20
C THR A 360 8.53 9.49 6.71
N GLY A 361 8.58 10.59 5.96
CA GLY A 361 7.91 11.83 6.30
C GLY A 361 6.39 11.74 6.23
N ASP A 362 5.70 12.53 7.05
CA ASP A 362 4.24 12.59 7.08
C ASP A 362 3.65 12.93 5.70
N VAL A 363 2.71 12.11 5.24
CA VAL A 363 1.92 12.37 4.03
C VAL A 363 0.63 13.07 4.45
N VAL A 364 0.45 14.31 4.01
CA VAL A 364 -0.78 15.07 4.29
C VAL A 364 -1.72 15.00 3.09
N LEU A 365 -2.90 14.43 3.28
CA LEU A 365 -3.98 14.46 2.29
C LEU A 365 -4.70 15.81 2.37
N THR A 366 -4.25 16.75 1.54
CA THR A 366 -4.84 18.09 1.36
C THR A 366 -5.63 18.17 0.06
N GLY A 367 -6.93 18.46 0.14
CA GLY A 367 -7.77 18.71 -1.04
C GLY A 367 -9.11 19.32 -0.63
N ALA A 368 -9.65 20.23 -1.45
CA ALA A 368 -10.86 20.97 -1.14
C ALA A 368 -12.18 20.17 -1.25
N GLY A 369 -12.12 18.85 -1.47
CA GLY A 369 -13.29 17.99 -1.61
C GLY A 369 -13.02 16.50 -1.35
N ALA A 370 -12.07 15.91 -2.08
CA ALA A 370 -11.66 14.52 -1.92
C ALA A 370 -10.23 14.27 -2.44
N PHE A 371 -9.60 13.20 -1.95
CA PHE A 371 -8.47 12.54 -2.61
C PHE A 371 -9.01 11.43 -3.51
N VAL A 372 -8.37 11.22 -4.66
CA VAL A 372 -8.81 10.27 -5.69
C VAL A 372 -7.57 9.52 -6.22
N GLY A 373 -7.55 8.21 -6.04
CA GLY A 373 -6.42 7.34 -6.32
C GLY A 373 -6.06 6.46 -5.13
N ASN A 374 -4.88 5.85 -5.18
CA ASN A 374 -4.42 4.85 -4.24
C ASN A 374 -3.04 5.24 -3.71
N VAL A 375 -2.84 5.19 -2.39
CA VAL A 375 -1.57 5.60 -1.74
C VAL A 375 -0.95 4.44 -0.98
N TYR A 376 0.28 4.06 -1.35
CA TYR A 376 1.13 3.14 -0.59
C TYR A 376 2.26 3.93 0.07
N ALA A 377 2.19 4.07 1.39
CA ALA A 377 3.16 4.77 2.21
C ALA A 377 3.35 4.04 3.56
N PRO A 378 3.76 2.75 3.56
CA PRO A 378 3.75 1.88 4.75
C PRO A 378 4.71 2.32 5.86
N ARG A 379 5.64 3.24 5.56
CA ARG A 379 6.62 3.82 6.50
C ARG A 379 6.27 5.24 6.95
N SER A 380 5.16 5.79 6.46
CA SER A 380 4.74 7.18 6.69
C SER A 380 3.39 7.24 7.40
N LYS A 381 3.20 8.22 8.28
CA LYS A 381 1.87 8.56 8.81
C LYS A 381 1.10 9.32 7.73
N VAL A 382 -0.08 8.82 7.36
CA VAL A 382 -1.01 9.52 6.47
C VAL A 382 -2.02 10.29 7.33
N THR A 383 -2.09 11.61 7.14
CA THR A 383 -3.01 12.50 7.88
C THR A 383 -3.93 13.24 6.92
N ALA A 384 -5.24 13.21 7.14
CA ALA A 384 -6.18 14.04 6.38
C ALA A 384 -6.54 15.32 7.14
N VAL A 385 -6.64 16.45 6.43
CA VAL A 385 -7.00 17.73 7.04
C VAL A 385 -8.52 17.84 7.20
N GLY A 386 -9.00 17.88 8.45
CA GLY A 386 -10.43 17.93 8.75
C GLY A 386 -11.09 16.56 8.62
N PHE A 387 -11.46 16.16 7.42
CA PHE A 387 -12.06 14.85 7.12
C PHE A 387 -11.38 14.21 5.90
N ALA A 388 -11.39 12.89 5.83
CA ALA A 388 -10.93 12.15 4.67
C ALA A 388 -12.13 11.74 3.81
N ASN A 389 -12.22 12.25 2.58
CA ASN A 389 -13.01 11.64 1.52
C ASN A 389 -12.01 11.05 0.52
N VAL A 390 -11.98 9.72 0.41
CA VAL A 390 -11.05 8.97 -0.44
C VAL A 390 -11.85 8.19 -1.46
N TYR A 391 -11.58 8.39 -2.75
CA TYR A 391 -11.99 7.47 -3.81
C TYR A 391 -10.76 6.64 -4.17
N GLY A 392 -10.81 5.31 -4.01
CA GLY A 392 -9.63 4.43 -4.01
C GLY A 392 -9.25 3.96 -2.60
N SER A 393 -7.95 3.89 -2.31
CA SER A 393 -7.42 3.21 -1.10
C SER A 393 -6.21 3.91 -0.45
N VAL A 394 -5.95 3.57 0.82
CA VAL A 394 -4.76 4.01 1.57
C VAL A 394 -4.12 2.81 2.28
N PHE A 395 -2.81 2.64 2.09
CA PHE A 395 -1.94 1.77 2.86
C PHE A 395 -0.89 2.68 3.53
N ALA A 396 -0.90 2.77 4.86
CA ALA A 396 -0.04 3.69 5.63
C ALA A 396 0.68 3.00 6.80
N ASN A 397 1.64 3.69 7.43
CA ASN A 397 2.09 3.27 8.76
C ASN A 397 0.97 3.50 9.79
N ASP A 398 0.59 4.76 9.94
CA ASP A 398 -0.55 5.21 10.75
C ASP A 398 -1.54 5.98 9.87
N PHE A 399 -2.82 5.94 10.20
CA PHE A 399 -3.85 6.78 9.57
C PHE A 399 -4.57 7.64 10.60
N VAL A 400 -4.47 8.97 10.46
CA VAL A 400 -5.00 9.93 11.45
C VAL A 400 -5.94 10.93 10.79
N VAL A 401 -7.16 11.06 11.33
CA VAL A 401 -8.16 12.02 10.84
C VAL A 401 -8.85 12.72 12.02
N PRO A 402 -8.81 14.07 12.12
CA PRO A 402 -9.42 14.83 13.21
C PRO A 402 -10.95 14.99 13.08
N GLY A 403 -11.54 14.36 12.07
CA GLY A 403 -12.97 14.24 11.79
C GLY A 403 -13.28 12.80 11.38
N TYR A 404 -14.08 12.60 10.35
CA TYR A 404 -14.45 11.27 9.84
C TYR A 404 -13.63 10.85 8.61
N ALA A 405 -13.63 9.55 8.31
CA ALA A 405 -13.07 8.99 7.09
C ALA A 405 -14.14 8.24 6.27
N ARG A 406 -14.38 8.70 5.04
CA ARG A 406 -15.21 8.04 4.02
C ARG A 406 -14.31 7.52 2.90
N PHE A 407 -14.37 6.22 2.64
CA PHE A 407 -13.74 5.57 1.50
C PHE A 407 -14.79 5.10 0.49
N VAL A 408 -14.50 5.29 -0.80
CA VAL A 408 -15.20 4.73 -1.95
C VAL A 408 -14.16 3.94 -2.74
N TYR A 409 -13.95 2.70 -2.34
CA TYR A 409 -12.96 1.80 -2.89
C TYR A 409 -13.36 1.31 -4.28
N ASP A 410 -12.42 1.33 -5.22
CA ASP A 410 -12.61 0.88 -6.59
C ASP A 410 -12.00 -0.51 -6.76
N ARG A 411 -12.84 -1.54 -6.86
CA ARG A 411 -12.39 -2.94 -6.94
C ARG A 411 -11.64 -3.25 -8.21
N SER A 412 -11.83 -2.49 -9.31
CA SER A 412 -11.17 -2.75 -10.59
C SER A 412 -9.63 -2.67 -10.50
N ILE A 413 -9.08 -2.24 -9.36
CA ILE A 413 -7.63 -2.31 -9.09
C ILE A 413 -7.13 -3.74 -8.93
N THR A 414 -7.96 -4.72 -8.56
CA THR A 414 -7.56 -6.15 -8.56
C THR A 414 -7.24 -6.66 -9.96
N ASP A 415 -7.86 -6.06 -10.96
CA ASP A 415 -7.83 -6.51 -12.35
C ASP A 415 -6.74 -5.75 -13.13
N ALA A 416 -6.10 -4.75 -12.51
CA ALA A 416 -5.03 -3.95 -13.10
C ALA A 416 -3.81 -4.78 -13.54
N GLY A 417 -3.66 -6.00 -13.03
CA GLY A 417 -2.60 -6.94 -13.38
C GLY A 417 -2.96 -8.01 -14.43
N GLU A 418 -4.20 -8.08 -14.93
CA GLU A 418 -4.64 -9.17 -15.82
C GLU A 418 -3.92 -9.18 -17.18
N ASP A 419 -3.53 -8.02 -17.72
CA ASP A 419 -2.76 -7.92 -18.97
C ASP A 419 -1.30 -8.43 -18.86
N CYS A 420 -0.84 -8.78 -17.65
CA CYS A 420 0.56 -9.11 -17.38
C CYS A 420 0.85 -10.60 -17.60
N ASP A 421 1.26 -10.96 -18.82
CA ASP A 421 1.75 -12.30 -19.17
C ASP A 421 3.22 -12.49 -18.73
N LEU A 422 3.46 -12.44 -17.41
CA LEU A 422 4.71 -12.84 -16.79
C LEU A 422 4.51 -14.18 -16.06
N PRO A 423 5.47 -15.13 -16.16
CA PRO A 423 5.42 -16.34 -15.36
C PRO A 423 5.44 -15.95 -13.87
N GLY A 424 4.52 -16.55 -13.09
CA GLY A 424 4.50 -16.37 -11.64
C GLY A 424 5.80 -16.83 -10.96
N PRO A 425 5.98 -16.52 -9.66
CA PRO A 425 7.16 -16.93 -8.92
C PRO A 425 7.36 -18.45 -9.01
N GLY A 426 8.62 -18.88 -9.12
CA GLY A 426 8.96 -20.30 -9.22
C GLY A 426 8.55 -21.11 -7.98
N PRO A 427 8.46 -22.45 -8.08
CA PRO A 427 8.11 -23.29 -6.93
C PRO A 427 9.05 -23.06 -5.73
N GLY A 428 8.47 -22.86 -4.54
CA GLY A 428 9.22 -22.52 -3.33
C GLY A 428 9.68 -21.06 -3.24
N THR A 429 9.05 -20.15 -3.99
CA THR A 429 9.37 -18.71 -3.95
C THR A 429 8.16 -17.78 -3.78
N CYS A 430 6.92 -18.31 -3.77
CA CYS A 430 5.86 -17.59 -3.09
C CYS A 430 6.02 -17.88 -1.59
N ASP A 431 6.40 -16.86 -0.84
CA ASP A 431 6.67 -17.00 0.60
C ASP A 431 5.60 -16.22 1.42
N LYS A 432 4.77 -15.43 0.72
CA LYS A 432 4.09 -14.25 1.26
C LYS A 432 2.82 -13.91 0.49
N CYS A 433 1.96 -13.14 1.15
CA CYS A 433 0.81 -12.54 0.49
C CYS A 433 1.19 -11.42 -0.48
N GLY A 434 0.61 -11.51 -1.69
CA GLY A 434 0.94 -10.65 -2.83
C GLY A 434 2.10 -11.15 -3.70
N SER A 435 2.69 -12.32 -3.41
CA SER A 435 3.66 -12.95 -4.31
C SER A 435 3.03 -13.57 -5.56
N CYS A 436 1.76 -13.99 -5.47
CA CYS A 436 1.04 -14.61 -6.57
C CYS A 436 0.21 -13.60 -7.36
N PRO A 437 0.03 -13.77 -8.69
CA PRO A 437 -0.97 -13.02 -9.44
C PRO A 437 -2.37 -13.32 -8.93
N LEU A 438 -3.21 -12.29 -8.78
CA LEU A 438 -4.63 -12.52 -8.48
C LEU A 438 -5.30 -13.32 -9.62
N PRO A 439 -6.30 -14.16 -9.31
CA PRO A 439 -6.88 -14.44 -7.99
C PRO A 439 -6.26 -15.68 -7.31
N GLN A 440 -4.99 -15.99 -7.54
CA GLN A 440 -4.33 -17.18 -6.98
C GLN A 440 -3.91 -16.96 -5.52
N ALA A 441 -3.92 -18.05 -4.74
CA ALA A 441 -3.30 -18.12 -3.42
C ALA A 441 -1.83 -18.53 -3.53
N CYS A 442 -1.08 -18.31 -2.45
CA CYS A 442 0.20 -18.96 -2.22
C CYS A 442 0.00 -20.15 -1.28
N VAL A 443 0.10 -21.38 -1.80
CA VAL A 443 -0.11 -22.62 -1.06
C VAL A 443 1.14 -23.49 -1.19
N ASP A 444 1.70 -23.93 -0.06
CA ASP A 444 2.93 -24.74 0.01
C ASP A 444 4.12 -24.22 -0.83
N GLY A 445 4.25 -22.90 -0.95
CA GLY A 445 5.32 -22.25 -1.71
C GLY A 445 5.09 -22.15 -3.21
N ALA A 446 3.91 -22.55 -3.71
CA ALA A 446 3.51 -22.43 -5.11
C ALA A 446 2.25 -21.57 -5.27
N CYS A 447 2.17 -20.83 -6.37
CA CYS A 447 0.94 -20.11 -6.73
C CYS A 447 -0.09 -21.08 -7.33
N GLY A 448 -1.31 -21.06 -6.80
CA GLY A 448 -2.33 -22.05 -7.11
C GLY A 448 -3.73 -21.66 -6.65
N PRO A 449 -4.68 -22.60 -6.70
CA PRO A 449 -5.99 -22.38 -6.10
C PRO A 449 -5.87 -22.30 -4.57
N CYS A 450 -6.73 -21.50 -3.94
CA CYS A 450 -6.92 -21.56 -2.49
C CYS A 450 -7.76 -22.79 -2.10
N GLU A 451 -7.59 -23.26 -0.87
CA GLU A 451 -8.45 -24.27 -0.24
C GLU A 451 -9.30 -23.65 0.89
N GLN A 452 -8.79 -22.62 1.56
CA GLN A 452 -9.41 -21.93 2.69
C GLN A 452 -9.06 -20.43 2.74
N ASP A 453 -9.83 -19.64 3.51
CA ASP A 453 -9.69 -18.17 3.56
C ASP A 453 -8.32 -17.66 4.02
N SER A 454 -7.58 -18.43 4.83
CA SER A 454 -6.22 -18.07 5.26
C SER A 454 -5.15 -18.20 4.17
N ASP A 455 -5.45 -18.90 3.07
CA ASP A 455 -4.55 -18.97 1.91
C ASP A 455 -4.61 -17.66 1.08
N CYS A 456 -5.63 -16.83 1.35
CA CYS A 456 -5.97 -15.63 0.62
C CYS A 456 -5.55 -14.34 1.34
N CYS A 457 -5.34 -13.28 0.55
CA CYS A 457 -4.49 -12.20 1.02
C CYS A 457 -5.17 -11.06 1.77
N GLY A 458 -4.80 -10.97 3.04
CA GLY A 458 -5.30 -9.99 4.01
C GLY A 458 -6.75 -10.26 4.38
N LEU A 459 -7.69 -9.77 3.56
CA LEU A 459 -9.13 -9.81 3.84
C LEU A 459 -9.96 -10.28 2.65
N GLN A 460 -9.30 -10.95 1.70
CA GLN A 460 -9.95 -11.77 0.69
C GLN A 460 -10.42 -13.09 1.30
N VAL A 461 -11.25 -13.81 0.55
CA VAL A 461 -11.82 -15.11 0.92
C VAL A 461 -11.59 -16.11 -0.18
N CYS A 462 -11.49 -17.38 0.19
CA CYS A 462 -11.41 -18.46 -0.76
C CYS A 462 -12.81 -18.84 -1.24
N LYS A 463 -13.02 -18.74 -2.56
CA LYS A 463 -14.26 -19.17 -3.19
C LYS A 463 -13.95 -19.82 -4.52
N ASP A 464 -14.41 -21.06 -4.68
CA ASP A 464 -14.24 -21.86 -5.92
C ASP A 464 -12.77 -21.93 -6.38
N GLY A 465 -11.84 -22.03 -5.42
CA GLY A 465 -10.39 -22.06 -5.66
C GLY A 465 -9.76 -20.70 -5.95
N LYS A 466 -10.47 -19.57 -5.74
CA LYS A 466 -9.99 -18.21 -6.02
C LYS A 466 -10.03 -17.32 -4.79
N CYS A 467 -9.00 -16.50 -4.63
CA CYS A 467 -8.96 -15.43 -3.64
C CYS A 467 -9.69 -14.20 -4.14
N LEU A 468 -10.88 -13.95 -3.59
CA LEU A 468 -11.78 -12.89 -4.02
C LEU A 468 -12.05 -11.90 -2.88
N ILE A 469 -12.32 -10.65 -3.23
CA ILE A 469 -12.85 -9.67 -2.27
C ILE A 469 -14.30 -10.03 -1.97
N LEU A 470 -14.70 -9.99 -0.69
CA LEU A 470 -16.11 -10.19 -0.31
C LEU A 470 -16.98 -9.08 -0.89
N VAL A 471 -17.85 -9.46 -1.82
CA VAL A 471 -18.94 -8.66 -2.37
C VAL A 471 -20.28 -9.17 -1.82
N LYS A 472 -21.30 -8.33 -1.85
CA LYS A 472 -22.61 -8.61 -1.25
C LYS A 472 -23.46 -9.60 -2.06
#